data_AF-A0A5P9F4S4-F1
#
_entry.id   AF-A0A5P9F4S4-F1
#
_cell.length_a   1.000
_cell.length_b   1.000
_cell.length_c   1.000
_cell.angle_alpha   90.00
_cell.angle_beta   90.00
_cell.angle_gamma   90.00
#
_symmetry.space_group_name_H-M   'P 1'
#
loop_
_entity.id
_entity.type
_entity.pdbx_description
1 polymer ?
#
loop_
_entity_poly.entity_id
_entity_poly.type
_entity_poly.pdbx_seq_one_letter_code
_entity_poly.pdbx_strand_id
1 'polypeptide(L)' 'MLNVLGSVAQFEREMMLERQREGIAKAKALGKYKGRTPKARQKASEMQELLAQGASKREIAKQLGLSERSVYRVLANCC' A
#
# COMPACT_ATOMS: atom_id res chain seq x y z
N MET A 1 -36.53 16.98 19.13
CA MET A 1 -35.25 16.65 19.81
C MET A 1 -34.23 15.93 18.92
N LEU A 2 -34.62 15.20 17.87
CA LEU A 2 -33.68 14.48 16.98
C LEU A 2 -32.61 15.38 16.32
N ASN A 3 -32.96 16.61 15.92
CA ASN A 3 -32.00 17.53 15.29
C ASN A 3 -30.87 17.96 16.24
N VAL A 4 -31.18 18.27 17.50
CA VAL A 4 -30.17 18.67 18.49
C VAL A 4 -29.20 17.53 18.77
N LEU A 5 -29.72 16.30 18.91
CA LEU A 5 -28.90 15.11 19.11
C LEU A 5 -28.02 14.80 17.89
N GLY A 6 -28.55 14.99 16.68
CA GLY A 6 -27.79 14.85 15.43
C GLY A 6 -26.64 15.87 15.33
N SER A 7 -26.90 17.13 15.69
CA SER A 7 -25.88 18.19 15.70
C SER A 7 -24.76 17.90 16.70
N VAL A 8 -25.09 17.39 17.89
CA VAL A 8 -24.08 17.01 18.90
C VAL A 8 -23.24 15.83 18.39
N ALA A 9 -23.87 14.80 17.81
CA ALA A 9 -23.14 13.66 17.25
C ALA A 9 -22.18 14.06 16.10
N GLN A 10 -22.59 15.02 15.27
CA GLN A 10 -21.73 15.56 14.22
C GLN A 10 -20.56 16.34 14.81
N PHE A 11 -20.81 17.20 15.79
CA PHE A 11 -19.77 17.97 16.47
C PHE A 11 -18.72 17.05 17.12
N GLU A 12 -19.14 16.01 17.83
CA GLU A 12 -18.21 15.04 18.43
C GLU A 12 -17.37 14.30 17.38
N ARG A 13 -17.97 13.95 16.24
CA ARG A 13 -17.25 13.34 15.12
C ARG A 13 -16.21 14.30 14.53
N GLU A 14 -16.56 15.57 14.36
CA GLU A 14 -15.63 16.59 13.84
C GLU A 14 -14.44 16.78 14.78
N MET A 15 -14.69 16.91 16.09
CA MET A 15 -13.65 16.99 17.12
C MET A 15 -12.72 15.76 17.14
N MET A 16 -13.27 14.55 16.94
CA MET A 16 -12.48 13.33 16.84
C MET A 16 -11.56 13.33 15.60
N LEU A 17 -12.08 13.76 14.46
CA LEU A 17 -11.33 13.84 13.21
C LEU A 17 -10.22 14.90 13.27
N GLU A 18 -10.44 16.03 13.96
CA GLU A 18 -9.40 17.04 14.18
C GLU A 18 -8.20 16.46 14.94
N ARG A 19 -8.45 15.80 16.08
CA ARG A 19 -7.39 15.12 16.85
C ARG A 19 -6.66 14.06 16.03
N GLN A 20 -7.40 13.31 15.21
CA GLN A 20 -6.80 12.34 14.30
C GLN A 20 -5.87 13.01 13.28
N ARG A 21 -6.28 14.14 12.69
CA ARG A 21 -5.46 14.91 11.74
C ARG A 21 -4.19 15.42 12.38
N GLU A 22 -4.25 15.95 13.60
CA GLU A 22 -3.06 16.37 14.34
C GLU A 22 -2.08 15.20 14.57
N GLY A 23 -2.60 14.04 14.96
CA GLY A 23 -1.80 12.83 15.15
C GLY A 23 -1.13 12.38 13.84
N ILE A 24 -1.88 12.36 12.74
CA ILE A 24 -1.36 12.05 11.40
C ILE A 24 -0.28 13.06 10.98
N ALA A 25 -0.49 14.36 11.22
CA ALA A 25 0.48 15.41 10.88
C ALA A 25 1.80 15.21 11.63
N LYS A 26 1.74 14.95 12.95
CA LYS A 26 2.93 14.62 13.76
C LYS A 26 3.63 13.36 13.23
N ALA A 27 2.89 12.29 12.94
CA ALA A 27 3.47 11.05 12.42
C ALA A 27 4.08 11.20 11.00
N LYS A 28 3.49 12.07 10.15
CA LYS A 28 4.06 12.44 8.85
C LYS A 28 5.35 13.24 9.00
N ALA A 29 5.39 14.22 9.91
CA ALA A 29 6.60 15.00 10.20
C ALA A 29 7.74 14.10 10.70
N LEU A 30 7.41 13.07 11.48
CA LEU A 30 8.36 12.03 11.93
C LEU A 30 8.70 10.98 10.86
N GLY A 31 8.17 11.08 9.64
CA GLY A 31 8.47 10.15 8.54
C GLY A 31 7.96 8.72 8.76
N LYS A 32 6.98 8.49 9.65
CA LYS A 32 6.48 7.14 9.97
C LYS A 32 5.75 6.47 8.79
N TYR A 33 5.10 7.25 7.93
CA TYR A 33 4.37 6.73 6.78
C TYR A 33 5.30 6.45 5.61
N LYS A 34 5.70 5.18 5.44
CA LYS A 34 6.54 4.71 4.31
C LYS A 34 5.73 4.08 3.17
N GLY A 35 4.41 4.30 3.16
CA GLY A 35 3.49 3.67 2.21
C GLY A 35 3.36 2.17 2.42
N ARG A 36 2.80 1.48 1.41
CA ARG A 36 2.65 0.01 1.43
C ARG A 36 4.00 -0.64 1.15
N THR A 37 4.39 -1.61 1.98
CA THR A 37 5.61 -2.41 1.75
C THR A 37 5.57 -3.05 0.35
N PRO A 38 6.54 -2.75 -0.53
CA PRO A 38 6.51 -3.20 -1.92
C PRO A 38 7.02 -4.65 -2.04
N LYS A 39 6.25 -5.61 -1.54
CA LYS A 39 6.60 -7.05 -1.53
C LYS A 39 7.07 -7.58 -2.90
N ALA A 40 6.46 -7.10 -3.99
CA ALA A 40 6.85 -7.51 -5.34
C ALA A 40 8.22 -6.93 -5.76
N ARG A 41 8.56 -5.68 -5.40
CA ARG A 41 9.87 -5.11 -5.77
C ARG A 41 11.02 -5.77 -4.99
N GLN A 42 10.76 -6.26 -3.78
CA GLN A 42 11.76 -6.97 -3.00
C GLN A 42 12.21 -8.28 -3.66
N LYS A 43 11.34 -8.91 -4.46
CA LYS A 43 11.62 -10.15 -5.20
C LYS A 43 12.07 -9.90 -6.64
N ALA A 44 12.52 -8.68 -6.98
CA ALA A 44 12.87 -8.34 -8.36
C ALA A 44 14.06 -9.15 -8.89
N SER A 45 15.07 -9.41 -8.05
CA SER A 45 16.21 -10.27 -8.40
C SER A 45 15.78 -11.69 -8.72
N GLU A 46 14.98 -12.31 -7.84
CA GLU A 46 14.41 -13.65 -8.07
C GLU A 46 13.59 -13.71 -9.36
N MET A 47 12.82 -12.67 -9.69
CA MET A 47 12.08 -12.59 -10.95
C MET A 47 13.00 -12.53 -12.17
N GLN A 48 14.12 -11.82 -12.09
CA GLN A 48 15.09 -11.72 -13.19
C GLN A 48 15.86 -13.03 -13.39
N GLU A 49 16.24 -13.70 -12.30
CA GLU A 49 16.90 -15.01 -12.34
C GLU A 49 16.00 -16.06 -12.98
N LEU A 50 14.73 -16.14 -12.57
CA LEU A 50 13.77 -17.08 -13.15
C LEU A 50 13.47 -16.76 -14.63
N LEU A 51 13.45 -15.47 -14.99
CA LEU A 51 13.30 -15.06 -16.40
C LEU A 51 14.51 -15.48 -17.23
N ALA A 52 15.74 -15.35 -16.69
CA ALA A 52 16.97 -15.79 -17.33
C ALA A 52 17.03 -17.33 -17.49
N GLN A 53 16.40 -18.07 -16.59
CA GLN A 53 16.22 -19.53 -16.69
C GLN A 53 15.13 -19.93 -17.71
N GLY A 54 14.47 -18.97 -18.37
CA GLY A 54 13.45 -19.21 -19.39
C GLY A 54 12.03 -19.41 -18.84
N ALA A 55 11.79 -19.19 -17.54
CA ALA A 55 10.45 -19.31 -16.98
C ALA A 55 9.53 -18.20 -17.52
N SER A 56 8.27 -18.56 -17.82
CA SER A 56 7.28 -17.59 -18.24
C SER A 56 6.88 -16.66 -17.08
N LYS A 57 6.49 -15.42 -17.40
CA LYS A 57 6.01 -14.45 -16.40
C LYS A 57 4.85 -14.98 -15.53
N ARG A 58 4.07 -15.91 -16.07
CA ARG A 58 2.96 -16.58 -15.40
C ARG A 58 3.43 -17.64 -14.41
N GLU A 59 4.45 -18.41 -14.76
CA GLU A 59 5.09 -19.37 -13.85
C GLU A 59 5.81 -18.66 -12.71
N ILE A 60 6.53 -17.57 -13.02
CA ILE A 60 7.18 -16.71 -12.01
C ILE A 60 6.16 -16.17 -11.01
N ALA A 61 5.00 -15.71 -11.48
CA ALA A 61 3.93 -15.24 -10.62
C ALA A 61 3.42 -16.34 -9.65
N LYS A 62 3.22 -17.56 -10.17
CA LYS A 62 2.80 -18.71 -9.36
C LYS A 62 3.87 -19.11 -8.34
N GLN A 63 5.13 -19.24 -8.77
CA GLN A 63 6.24 -19.65 -7.90
C GLN A 63 6.50 -18.65 -6.77
N LEU A 64 6.43 -17.34 -7.07
CA LEU A 64 6.72 -16.30 -6.09
C LEU A 64 5.50 -15.87 -5.25
N GLY A 65 4.31 -16.43 -5.53
CA GLY A 65 3.05 -16.08 -4.87
C GLY A 65 2.60 -14.65 -5.15
N LEU A 66 2.90 -14.12 -6.34
CA LEU A 66 2.60 -12.76 -6.76
C LEU A 66 1.49 -12.75 -7.81
N SER A 67 0.78 -11.62 -7.95
CA SER A 67 -0.11 -11.45 -9.10
C SER A 67 0.70 -11.26 -10.38
N GLU A 68 0.22 -11.82 -11.49
CA GLU A 68 0.85 -11.64 -12.82
C GLU A 68 1.09 -10.14 -13.09
N ARG A 69 0.10 -9.29 -12.79
CA ARG A 69 0.21 -7.82 -12.92
C ARG A 69 1.37 -7.21 -12.14
N SER A 70 1.71 -7.75 -10.97
CA SER A 70 2.86 -7.31 -10.19
C SER A 70 4.18 -7.71 -10.84
N VAL A 71 4.26 -8.94 -11.37
CA VAL A 71 5.43 -9.42 -12.12
C VAL A 71 5.65 -8.58 -13.38
N TYR A 72 4.61 -8.37 -14.18
CA TYR A 72 4.67 -7.48 -15.35
C TYR A 72 5.14 -6.07 -14.98
N ARG A 73 4.58 -5.47 -13.93
CA ARG A 73 4.95 -4.12 -13.50
C ARG A 73 6.40 -4.05 -12.99
N VAL A 74 6.88 -5.06 -12.28
CA VAL A 74 8.27 -5.06 -11.77
C VAL A 74 9.25 -5.22 -12.93
N LEU A 75 9.02 -6.19 -13.81
CA LEU A 75 9.89 -6.44 -14.97
C LEU A 75 9.84 -5.31 -16.00
N ALA A 76 8.70 -4.63 -16.18
CA ALA A 76 8.58 -3.50 -17.10
C ALA A 76 9.29 -2.22 -16.62
N ASN A 77 9.52 -2.08 -15.31
CA ASN A 77 10.20 -0.91 -14.73
C ASN A 77 11.71 -1.16 -14.49
N CYS A 78 12.25 -2.32 -14.90
CA CYS A 78 13.68 -2.63 -14.81
C CYS A 78 14.45 -2.37 -16.11
N CYS A 79 13.78 -1.85 -17.15
CA CYS A 79 14.43 -1.28 -18.33
C CYS A 79 14.36 0.25 -18.29
#